data_AF-A0A5P0YRH8-F1
#
_entry.id   AF-A0A5P0YRH8-F1
#
_cell.length_a   1.000
_cell.length_b   1.000
_cell.length_c   1.000
_cell.angle_alpha   90.00
_cell.angle_beta   90.00
_cell.angle_gamma   90.00
#
_symmetry.space_group_name_H-M   'P 1'
#
loop_
_entity.id
_entity.type
_entity.pdbx_description
1 polymer ?
#
loop_
_entity_poly.entity_id
_entity_poly.type
_entity_poly.pdbx_seq_one_letter_code
_entity_poly.pdbx_strand_id
1 'polypeptide(L)'
;MADKYDLNAIRDSFLASQAEGSDGPRSGRDQVYVDRGGRVRLGTGDEKDAPLSKVPHSTFASRLRPIREGTPTRLAEERRVAERKLPPGTYYEETPGAEGWVYEITTEFHNSYVMCAHFDGVDYKVRLLEPELESLPDHDQHGFHLYNSGKICLSRNPGSGMPTLEEAYARSAAWALGVDFVRMGHPFPFNRDQ
;
A
#
# COMPACT_ATOMS: atom_id res chain seq x y z
N MET A 1 -23.45 -12.83 -6.98
CA MET A 1 -22.25 -12.81 -6.12
C MET A 1 -21.54 -11.50 -6.43
N ALA A 2 -21.18 -10.70 -5.43
CA ALA A 2 -20.36 -9.52 -5.68
C ALA A 2 -19.03 -9.96 -6.28
N ASP A 3 -18.58 -9.28 -7.34
CA ASP A 3 -17.27 -9.52 -7.90
C ASP A 3 -16.22 -9.09 -6.86
N LYS A 4 -15.26 -9.96 -6.56
CA LYS A 4 -14.22 -9.66 -5.56
C LYS A 4 -13.29 -8.54 -6.01
N TYR A 5 -13.24 -8.24 -7.31
CA TYR A 5 -12.49 -7.13 -7.90
C TYR A 5 -13.38 -5.92 -8.22
N ASP A 6 -14.61 -5.87 -7.70
CA ASP A 6 -15.47 -4.69 -7.88
C ASP A 6 -14.82 -3.47 -7.23
N LEU A 7 -14.28 -2.59 -8.06
CA LEU A 7 -13.57 -1.37 -7.63
C LEU A 7 -14.49 -0.41 -6.87
N ASN A 8 -15.79 -0.40 -7.16
CA ASN A 8 -16.76 0.38 -6.38
C ASN A 8 -16.94 -0.24 -5.00
N ALA A 9 -17.10 -1.56 -4.91
CA ALA A 9 -17.25 -2.24 -3.63
C ALA A 9 -15.98 -2.11 -2.76
N ILE A 10 -14.79 -2.15 -3.37
CA ILE A 10 -13.51 -1.90 -2.68
C ILE A 10 -13.49 -0.46 -2.14
N ARG A 11 -13.81 0.54 -2.97
CA ARG A 11 -13.90 1.95 -2.53
C ARG A 11 -14.88 2.11 -1.38
N ASP A 12 -16.09 1.57 -1.53
CA ASP A 12 -17.16 1.71 -0.55
C ASP A 12 -16.78 1.07 0.79
N SER A 13 -16.02 -0.03 0.78
CA SER A 13 -15.48 -0.66 1.99
C SER A 13 -14.45 0.23 2.70
N PHE A 14 -13.54 0.88 1.96
CA PHE A 14 -12.65 1.88 2.54
C PHE A 14 -13.45 3.02 3.16
N LEU A 15 -14.38 3.63 2.41
CA LEU A 15 -15.18 4.76 2.89
C LEU A 15 -15.97 4.41 4.17
N ALA A 16 -16.60 3.23 4.22
CA ALA A 16 -17.33 2.77 5.40
C ALA A 16 -16.41 2.64 6.62
N SER A 17 -15.25 2.01 6.47
CA SER A 17 -14.29 1.81 7.57
C SER A 17 -13.72 3.14 8.06
N GLN A 18 -13.47 4.08 7.14
CA GLN A 18 -12.95 5.42 7.41
C GLN A 18 -13.97 6.32 8.12
N ALA A 19 -15.24 6.28 7.73
CA ALA A 19 -16.32 7.02 8.39
C ALA A 19 -16.47 6.61 9.87
N GLU A 20 -16.20 5.34 10.18
CA GLU A 20 -16.20 4.80 11.55
C GLU A 20 -14.89 5.03 12.31
N GLY A 21 -13.85 5.55 11.65
CA GLY A 21 -12.52 5.72 12.26
C GLY A 21 -11.84 4.39 12.61
N SER A 22 -12.15 3.32 11.88
CA SER A 22 -11.66 1.95 12.12
C SER A 22 -10.53 1.56 11.16
N ASP A 23 -9.67 0.63 11.59
CA ASP A 23 -8.56 0.10 10.76
C ASP A 23 -8.99 -1.04 9.81
N GLY A 24 -10.29 -1.39 9.78
CA GLY A 24 -10.87 -2.44 8.95
C GLY A 24 -12.39 -2.53 9.14
N PRO A 25 -13.09 -3.22 8.23
CA PRO A 25 -14.55 -3.32 8.27
C PRO A 25 -15.02 -4.28 9.35
N ARG A 26 -16.28 -4.13 9.78
CA ARG A 26 -16.90 -5.00 10.81
C ARG A 26 -17.10 -6.43 10.32
N SER A 27 -17.39 -6.58 9.02
CA SER A 27 -17.59 -7.87 8.37
C SER A 27 -16.31 -8.28 7.68
N GLY A 28 -15.86 -9.50 7.93
CA GLY A 28 -14.70 -10.08 7.26
C GLY A 28 -14.87 -10.20 5.75
N ARG A 29 -16.09 -10.14 5.19
CA ARG A 29 -16.31 -10.20 3.73
C ARG A 29 -16.00 -8.88 3.02
N ASP A 30 -16.07 -7.78 3.75
CA ASP A 30 -15.80 -6.45 3.21
C ASP A 30 -14.32 -6.10 3.35
N GLN A 31 -13.50 -6.97 3.96
CA GLN A 31 -12.08 -6.73 4.13
C GLN A 31 -11.35 -6.73 2.78
N VAL A 32 -10.48 -5.73 2.59
CA VAL A 32 -9.63 -5.61 1.40
C VAL A 32 -8.31 -6.34 1.64
N TYR A 33 -7.90 -7.08 0.63
CA TYR A 33 -6.66 -7.85 0.57
C TYR A 33 -5.91 -7.53 -0.72
N VAL A 34 -4.59 -7.72 -0.66
CA VAL A 34 -3.68 -7.66 -1.81
C VAL A 34 -3.05 -9.03 -1.98
N ASP A 35 -3.09 -9.54 -3.21
CA ASP A 35 -2.36 -10.75 -3.59
C ASP A 35 -0.93 -10.44 -4.04
N ARG A 36 -0.14 -11.47 -4.33
CA ARG A 36 1.24 -11.33 -4.80
C ARG A 36 1.38 -10.64 -6.16
N GLY A 37 0.31 -10.53 -6.94
CA GLY A 37 0.31 -9.77 -8.19
C GLY A 37 0.11 -8.27 -7.97
N GLY A 38 -0.10 -7.82 -6.72
CA GLY A 38 -0.49 -6.44 -6.43
C GLY A 38 -1.97 -6.16 -6.67
N ARG A 39 -2.80 -7.18 -6.93
CA ARG A 39 -4.23 -6.97 -7.18
C ARG A 39 -4.98 -6.80 -5.87
N VAL A 40 -5.78 -5.74 -5.82
CA VAL A 40 -6.61 -5.35 -4.66
C VAL A 40 -8.00 -5.96 -4.82
N ARG A 41 -8.52 -6.58 -3.75
CA ARG A 41 -9.81 -7.28 -3.79
C ARG A 41 -10.48 -7.39 -2.42
N LEU A 42 -11.79 -7.65 -2.42
CA LEU A 42 -12.56 -8.02 -1.23
C LEU A 42 -12.47 -9.53 -0.93
N GLY A 43 -12.58 -9.92 0.34
CA GLY A 43 -12.67 -11.33 0.73
C GLY A 43 -12.43 -11.56 2.21
N THR A 44 -12.44 -12.82 2.66
CA THR A 44 -12.24 -13.21 4.08
C THR A 44 -10.81 -13.59 4.45
N GLY A 45 -9.87 -13.52 3.50
CA GLY A 45 -8.49 -14.00 3.68
C GLY A 45 -8.31 -15.50 3.46
N ASP A 46 -9.40 -16.25 3.27
CA ASP A 46 -9.39 -17.71 3.10
C ASP A 46 -9.25 -18.10 1.61
N GLU A 47 -8.09 -17.84 1.00
CA GLU A 47 -7.74 -18.57 -0.22
C GLU A 47 -6.70 -19.63 0.12
N LYS A 48 -7.12 -20.89 0.03
CA LYS A 48 -6.31 -22.09 0.28
C LYS A 48 -5.01 -22.12 -0.56
N ASP A 49 -4.91 -21.30 -1.60
CA ASP A 49 -3.84 -21.37 -2.61
C ASP A 49 -2.99 -20.09 -2.75
N ALA A 50 -3.27 -18.99 -2.04
CA ALA A 50 -2.45 -17.78 -2.14
C ALA A 50 -2.40 -16.97 -0.83
N PRO A 51 -1.21 -16.70 -0.25
CA PRO A 51 -1.10 -15.87 0.94
C PRO A 51 -1.45 -14.42 0.61
N LEU A 52 -2.49 -13.90 1.26
CA LEU A 52 -2.98 -12.54 1.05
C LEU A 52 -2.47 -11.57 2.11
N SER A 53 -2.15 -10.36 1.69
CA SER A 53 -1.78 -9.26 2.58
C SER A 53 -3.02 -8.45 2.92
N LYS A 54 -3.33 -8.31 4.21
CA LYS A 54 -4.48 -7.52 4.65
C LYS A 54 -4.17 -6.04 4.44
N VAL A 55 -5.04 -5.31 3.73
CA VAL A 55 -4.90 -3.85 3.60
C VAL A 55 -5.55 -3.19 4.83
N PRO A 56 -4.84 -2.39 5.62
CA PRO A 56 -5.48 -1.56 6.63
C PRO A 56 -6.47 -0.60 5.95
N HIS A 57 -7.69 -0.48 6.46
CA HIS A 57 -8.70 0.46 5.92
C HIS A 57 -8.71 1.80 6.61
N SER A 58 -7.77 2.01 7.53
CA SER A 58 -7.53 3.34 8.04
C SER A 58 -7.52 4.33 6.87
N THR A 59 -7.89 5.56 7.14
CA THR A 59 -7.57 6.59 6.16
C THR A 59 -6.06 6.53 5.90
N PHE A 60 -5.60 7.07 4.78
CA PHE A 60 -4.25 7.69 4.71
C PHE A 60 -4.11 8.83 5.76
N ALA A 61 -5.01 8.86 6.75
CA ALA A 61 -5.25 9.67 7.90
C ALA A 61 -5.48 8.87 9.24
N SER A 62 -4.89 7.69 9.51
CA SER A 62 -4.87 7.07 10.89
C SER A 62 -3.48 6.78 11.52
N ARG A 63 -3.48 6.61 12.86
CA ARG A 63 -2.34 6.53 13.80
C ARG A 63 -1.64 5.16 13.79
N LEU A 64 -0.32 5.16 13.92
CA LEU A 64 0.48 3.95 14.10
C LEU A 64 0.92 3.79 15.56
N ARG A 65 0.93 2.52 16.02
CA ARG A 65 1.68 2.11 17.20
C ARG A 65 3.14 1.86 16.78
N PRO A 66 4.13 2.39 17.52
CA PRO A 66 5.53 2.19 17.19
C PRO A 66 5.95 0.73 17.42
N ILE A 67 6.68 0.15 16.46
CA ILE A 67 7.48 -1.05 16.69
C ILE A 67 8.81 -0.61 17.28
N ARG A 68 9.30 -1.33 18.30
CA ARG A 68 10.64 -1.09 18.88
C ARG A 68 11.72 -1.79 18.03
N GLU A 69 12.80 -1.06 17.81
CA GLU A 69 14.00 -1.44 17.06
C GLU A 69 14.66 -2.77 17.47
N GLY A 70 15.29 -3.40 16.48
CA GLY A 70 16.59 -4.06 16.62
C GLY A 70 16.60 -5.57 16.75
N THR A 71 16.95 -6.30 15.68
CA THR A 71 17.82 -7.50 15.65
C THR A 71 17.83 -8.12 14.24
N PRO A 72 18.85 -8.92 13.85
CA PRO A 72 18.88 -9.77 12.63
C PRO A 72 17.58 -10.56 12.34
N THR A 73 16.75 -10.74 13.36
CA THR A 73 15.36 -11.23 13.30
C THR A 73 14.45 -10.43 12.36
N ARG A 74 14.61 -9.09 12.27
CA ARG A 74 13.78 -8.22 11.41
C ARG A 74 13.98 -8.55 9.93
N LEU A 75 15.21 -8.46 9.42
CA LEU A 75 15.50 -8.74 8.00
C LEU A 75 15.16 -10.18 7.62
N ALA A 76 15.34 -11.14 8.54
CA ALA A 76 14.94 -12.53 8.32
C ALA A 76 13.41 -12.68 8.21
N GLU A 77 12.65 -11.98 9.05
CA GLU A 77 11.19 -11.97 8.96
C GLU A 77 10.68 -11.20 7.74
N GLU A 78 11.29 -10.07 7.41
CA GLU A 78 11.02 -9.33 6.18
C GLU A 78 11.27 -10.17 4.95
N ARG A 79 12.37 -10.93 4.90
CA ARG A 79 12.66 -11.83 3.79
C ARG A 79 11.56 -12.88 3.64
N ARG A 80 11.08 -13.45 4.75
CA ARG A 80 9.95 -14.38 4.74
C ARG A 80 8.64 -13.74 4.30
N VAL A 81 8.42 -12.46 4.63
CA VAL A 81 7.27 -11.68 4.17
C VAL A 81 7.42 -11.42 2.66
N ALA A 82 8.56 -10.93 2.20
CA ALA A 82 8.83 -10.67 0.80
C ALA A 82 8.65 -11.93 -0.06
N GLU A 83 9.26 -13.04 0.35
CA GLU A 83 9.17 -14.34 -0.33
C GLU A 83 7.75 -14.92 -0.37
N ARG A 84 6.87 -14.55 0.57
CA ARG A 84 5.51 -15.11 0.65
C ARG A 84 4.44 -14.17 0.15
N LYS A 85 4.56 -12.87 0.38
CA LYS A 85 3.49 -11.88 0.26
C LYS A 85 3.74 -10.88 -0.86
N LEU A 86 4.99 -10.54 -1.14
CA LEU A 86 5.33 -9.56 -2.17
C LEU A 86 5.44 -10.23 -3.56
N PRO A 87 5.44 -9.41 -4.63
CA PRO A 87 5.51 -9.90 -5.99
C PRO A 87 6.76 -10.73 -6.30
N PRO A 88 6.67 -11.67 -7.25
CA PRO A 88 7.85 -12.32 -7.80
C PRO A 88 8.84 -11.28 -8.31
N GLY A 89 10.14 -11.50 -8.07
CA GLY A 89 11.19 -10.54 -8.45
C GLY A 89 11.45 -9.45 -7.42
N THR A 90 10.71 -9.40 -6.30
CA THR A 90 11.09 -8.56 -5.15
C THR A 90 12.49 -8.90 -4.65
N TYR A 91 13.31 -7.88 -4.44
CA TYR A 91 14.66 -8.00 -3.91
C TYR A 91 14.95 -6.94 -2.86
N TYR A 92 15.97 -7.16 -2.03
CA TYR A 92 16.45 -6.15 -1.08
C TYR A 92 17.66 -5.44 -1.68
N GLU A 93 17.58 -4.12 -1.79
CA GLU A 93 18.70 -3.25 -2.14
C GLU A 93 19.48 -2.93 -0.87
N GLU A 94 20.81 -3.12 -0.92
CA GLU A 94 21.73 -2.91 0.21
C GLU A 94 22.64 -1.70 -0.01
N THR A 95 22.55 -1.04 -1.17
CA THR A 95 23.36 0.12 -1.50
C THR A 95 23.09 1.27 -0.52
N PRO A 96 24.15 1.85 0.09
CA PRO A 96 24.00 2.96 1.02
C PRO A 96 23.19 4.12 0.44
N GLY A 97 22.11 4.50 1.12
CA GLY A 97 21.17 5.55 0.70
C GLY A 97 20.01 5.10 -0.18
N ALA A 98 19.98 3.83 -0.60
CA ALA A 98 18.90 3.21 -1.38
C ALA A 98 18.34 1.95 -0.69
N GLU A 99 18.69 1.71 0.58
CA GLU A 99 18.40 0.45 1.25
C GLU A 99 16.89 0.21 1.38
N GLY A 100 16.42 -0.97 0.98
CA GLY A 100 15.00 -1.30 1.11
C GLY A 100 14.56 -2.42 0.19
N TRP A 101 13.30 -2.84 0.37
CA TRP A 101 12.69 -3.85 -0.48
C TRP A 101 12.12 -3.21 -1.74
N VAL A 102 12.69 -3.58 -2.88
CA VAL A 102 12.25 -3.12 -4.20
C VAL A 102 11.29 -4.14 -4.81
N TYR A 103 10.15 -3.65 -5.31
CA TYR A 103 9.11 -4.48 -5.90
C TYR A 103 8.32 -3.71 -6.96
N GLU A 104 7.68 -4.44 -7.87
CA GLU A 104 6.81 -3.90 -8.90
C GLU A 104 5.36 -4.30 -8.64
N ILE A 105 4.45 -3.34 -8.72
CA ILE A 105 3.00 -3.57 -8.70
C ILE A 105 2.46 -3.30 -10.09
N THR A 106 1.73 -4.27 -10.65
CA THR A 106 0.93 -4.07 -11.86
C THR A 106 -0.55 -4.06 -11.48
N THR A 107 -1.24 -2.99 -11.83
CA THR A 107 -2.65 -2.82 -11.48
C THR A 107 -3.59 -3.51 -12.47
N GLU A 108 -4.89 -3.55 -12.13
CA GLU A 108 -5.97 -4.02 -13.01
C GLU A 108 -6.03 -3.24 -14.35
N PHE A 109 -5.51 -2.00 -14.37
CA PHE A 109 -5.43 -1.15 -15.57
C PHE A 109 -4.15 -1.37 -16.38
N HIS A 110 -3.37 -2.40 -16.06
CA HIS A 110 -2.09 -2.74 -16.70
C HIS A 110 -1.02 -1.65 -16.61
N ASN A 111 -1.11 -0.77 -15.63
CA ASN A 111 -0.04 0.16 -15.29
C ASN A 111 0.90 -0.48 -14.27
N SER A 112 2.21 -0.28 -14.47
CA SER A 112 3.25 -0.78 -13.58
C SER A 112 3.87 0.34 -12.75
N TYR A 113 4.18 0.03 -11.50
CA TYR A 113 4.76 0.93 -10.52
C TYR A 113 5.90 0.22 -9.79
N VAL A 114 7.13 0.71 -9.94
CA VAL A 114 8.28 0.21 -9.19
C VAL A 114 8.42 1.04 -7.93
N MET A 115 8.55 0.36 -6.79
CA MET A 115 8.55 0.99 -5.48
C MET A 115 9.66 0.42 -4.59
N CYS A 116 10.11 1.21 -3.63
CA CYS A 116 11.04 0.78 -2.59
C CYS A 116 10.46 1.04 -1.20
N ALA A 117 10.31 -0.02 -0.40
CA ALA A 117 9.96 0.04 1.02
C ALA A 117 11.22 0.05 1.89
N HIS A 118 11.51 1.19 2.49
CA HIS A 118 12.64 1.42 3.37
C HIS A 118 12.20 1.53 4.83
N PHE A 119 12.88 0.84 5.75
CA PHE A 119 12.65 0.96 7.18
C PHE A 119 13.58 2.03 7.77
N ASP A 120 13.01 3.07 8.37
CA ASP A 120 13.77 4.23 8.86
C ASP A 120 14.21 4.14 10.33
N GLY A 121 14.03 2.98 10.96
CA GLY A 121 14.21 2.76 12.40
C GLY A 121 12.90 2.77 13.19
N VAL A 122 11.80 3.30 12.64
CA VAL A 122 10.49 3.37 13.30
C VAL A 122 9.42 2.71 12.47
N ASP A 123 9.35 3.04 11.18
CA ASP A 123 8.33 2.56 10.25
C ASP A 123 8.88 2.36 8.82
N TYR A 124 8.12 1.64 8.01
CA TYR A 124 8.39 1.40 6.59
C TYR A 124 7.79 2.52 5.74
N LYS A 125 8.65 3.29 5.11
CA LYS A 125 8.31 4.33 4.15
C LYS A 125 8.43 3.76 2.75
N VAL A 126 7.45 4.03 1.90
CA VAL A 126 7.51 3.62 0.50
C VAL A 126 7.81 4.83 -0.38
N ARG A 127 8.74 4.66 -1.32
CA ARG A 127 8.98 5.60 -2.41
C ARG A 127 8.59 4.97 -3.74
N LEU A 128 7.99 5.77 -4.60
CA LEU A 128 7.86 5.49 -6.02
C LEU A 128 9.23 5.68 -6.67
N LEU A 129 9.65 4.72 -7.48
CA LEU A 129 10.85 4.78 -8.30
C LEU A 129 10.48 4.99 -9.77
N GLU A 130 9.44 4.31 -10.24
CA GLU A 130 8.92 4.41 -11.61
C GLU A 130 7.39 4.26 -11.59
N PRO A 131 6.64 5.00 -12.44
CA PRO A 131 7.11 6.11 -13.26
C PRO A 131 7.35 7.38 -12.42
N GLU A 132 8.12 8.34 -12.95
CA GLU A 132 8.36 9.64 -12.30
C GLU A 132 7.10 10.52 -12.32
N LEU A 133 6.25 10.38 -11.30
CA LEU A 133 4.98 11.12 -11.16
C LEU A 133 5.10 12.37 -10.28
N GLU A 134 6.13 12.42 -9.45
CA GLU A 134 6.43 13.51 -8.52
C GLU A 134 6.91 14.78 -9.21
N SER A 135 7.40 14.67 -10.46
CA SER A 135 7.93 15.76 -11.27
C SER A 135 6.93 16.29 -12.30
N LEU A 136 5.67 15.82 -12.27
CA LEU A 136 4.65 16.29 -13.20
C LEU A 136 4.30 17.77 -12.95
N PRO A 137 4.06 18.59 -14.00
CA PRO A 137 3.76 20.02 -13.84
C PRO A 137 2.52 20.31 -12.98
N ASP A 138 1.51 19.42 -13.06
CA ASP A 138 0.24 19.54 -12.32
C ASP A 138 0.22 18.63 -11.08
N HIS A 139 1.39 18.34 -10.50
CA HIS A 139 1.50 17.45 -9.35
C HIS A 139 0.81 18.04 -8.11
N ASP A 140 -0.26 17.38 -7.67
CA ASP A 140 -0.96 17.66 -6.42
C ASP A 140 -0.60 16.61 -5.37
N GLN A 141 0.24 16.98 -4.40
CA GLN A 141 0.69 16.05 -3.35
C GLN A 141 -0.47 15.42 -2.57
N HIS A 142 -1.57 16.14 -2.39
CA HIS A 142 -2.74 15.66 -1.66
C HIS A 142 -3.71 14.89 -2.55
N GLY A 143 -3.80 15.28 -3.83
CA GLY A 143 -4.56 14.56 -4.85
C GLY A 143 -3.94 13.20 -5.20
N PHE A 144 -2.61 13.09 -5.20
CA PHE A 144 -1.87 11.87 -5.57
C PHE A 144 -1.35 11.09 -4.37
N HIS A 145 -1.38 11.64 -3.15
CA HIS A 145 -0.70 11.07 -1.98
C HIS A 145 0.78 10.73 -2.23
N LEU A 146 1.42 11.55 -3.06
CA LEU A 146 2.81 11.40 -3.46
C LEU A 146 3.47 12.74 -3.18
N TYR A 147 4.54 12.75 -2.38
CA TYR A 147 5.31 13.97 -2.16
C TYR A 147 6.26 14.22 -3.34
N ASN A 148 6.73 15.46 -3.52
CA ASN A 148 7.76 15.81 -4.53
C ASN A 148 9.09 15.04 -4.35
N SER A 149 9.25 14.31 -3.24
CA SER A 149 10.40 13.43 -2.99
C SER A 149 10.20 12.00 -3.50
N GLY A 150 9.10 11.72 -4.21
CA GLY A 150 8.69 10.38 -4.62
C GLY A 150 8.12 9.54 -3.46
N LYS A 151 8.13 10.06 -2.23
CA LYS A 151 7.59 9.35 -1.07
C LYS A 151 6.07 9.28 -1.13
N ILE A 152 5.52 8.09 -0.93
CA ILE A 152 4.08 7.87 -0.83
C ILE A 152 3.63 8.20 0.61
N CYS A 153 2.55 8.97 0.71
CA CYS A 153 1.84 9.17 1.96
C CYS A 153 1.03 7.90 2.25
N LEU A 154 1.50 7.04 3.16
CA LEU A 154 0.82 5.77 3.47
C LEU A 154 -0.11 5.88 4.68
N SER A 155 0.12 6.84 5.57
CA SER A 155 -0.58 6.99 6.86
C SER A 155 -0.94 8.45 7.14
N ARG A 156 -1.68 8.72 8.22
CA ARG A 156 -2.11 10.10 8.57
C ARG A 156 -1.03 11.09 8.70
N ASN A 157 -0.03 10.64 9.43
CA ASN A 157 0.90 11.55 10.02
C ASN A 157 1.81 11.88 8.85
N PRO A 158 1.84 13.15 8.40
CA PRO A 158 2.65 13.50 7.24
C PRO A 158 4.07 13.00 7.46
N GLY A 159 4.54 12.18 6.53
CA GLY A 159 5.86 11.57 6.63
C GLY A 159 5.98 10.30 7.50
N SER A 160 4.91 9.72 8.03
CA SER A 160 4.91 8.39 8.66
C SER A 160 4.68 7.27 7.65
N GLY A 161 5.31 6.12 7.92
CA GLY A 161 5.28 4.91 7.11
C GLY A 161 4.18 3.93 7.51
N MET A 162 4.49 2.63 7.50
CA MET A 162 3.68 1.52 8.01
C MET A 162 4.52 0.70 9.01
N PRO A 163 3.93 0.03 9.99
CA PRO A 163 4.69 -0.63 11.05
C PRO A 163 5.37 -1.91 10.54
N THR A 164 4.83 -2.56 9.51
CA THR A 164 5.38 -3.79 8.92
C THR A 164 5.57 -3.65 7.42
N LEU A 165 6.50 -4.45 6.85
CA LEU A 165 6.71 -4.54 5.40
C LEU A 165 5.43 -4.99 4.67
N GLU A 166 4.67 -5.92 5.26
CA GLU A 166 3.40 -6.40 4.68
C GLU A 166 2.39 -5.26 4.56
N GLU A 167 2.23 -4.46 5.62
CA GLU A 167 1.31 -3.32 5.61
C GLU A 167 1.78 -2.21 4.66
N ALA A 168 3.09 -1.95 4.58
CA ALA A 168 3.67 -1.02 3.63
C ALA A 168 3.37 -1.42 2.18
N TYR A 169 3.63 -2.70 1.85
CA TYR A 169 3.34 -3.27 0.55
C TYR A 169 1.83 -3.18 0.23
N ALA A 170 0.98 -3.68 1.13
CA ALA A 170 -0.47 -3.72 0.93
C ALA A 170 -1.05 -2.31 0.68
N ARG A 171 -0.57 -1.31 1.43
CA ARG A 171 -0.97 0.09 1.23
C ARG A 171 -0.45 0.68 -0.06
N SER A 172 0.77 0.37 -0.44
CA SER A 172 1.35 0.86 -1.69
C SER A 172 0.65 0.29 -2.93
N ALA A 173 0.13 -0.95 -2.86
CA ALA A 173 -0.72 -1.52 -3.91
C ALA A 173 -2.09 -0.83 -4.00
N ALA A 174 -2.71 -0.51 -2.86
CA ALA A 174 -3.92 0.31 -2.84
C ALA A 174 -3.65 1.72 -3.40
N TRP A 175 -2.50 2.32 -3.08
CA TRP A 175 -2.08 3.59 -3.66
C TRP A 175 -1.92 3.51 -5.18
N ALA A 176 -1.27 2.46 -5.71
CA ALA A 176 -1.06 2.28 -7.14
C ALA A 176 -2.39 2.26 -7.91
N LEU A 177 -3.34 1.45 -7.41
CA LEU A 177 -4.70 1.42 -7.95
C LEU A 177 -5.38 2.79 -7.86
N GLY A 178 -5.25 3.49 -6.73
CA GLY A 178 -5.84 4.81 -6.54
C GLY A 178 -5.28 5.87 -7.49
N VAL A 179 -3.97 5.82 -7.77
CA VAL A 179 -3.32 6.72 -8.73
C VAL A 179 -3.76 6.47 -10.16
N ASP A 180 -4.12 5.25 -10.54
CA ASP A 180 -4.71 5.01 -11.86
C ASP A 180 -6.01 5.80 -12.06
N PHE A 181 -6.88 5.89 -11.04
CA PHE A 181 -8.07 6.74 -11.11
C PHE A 181 -7.71 8.21 -11.32
N VAL A 182 -6.69 8.70 -10.61
CA VAL A 182 -6.19 10.07 -10.78
C VAL A 182 -5.67 10.31 -12.19
N ARG A 183 -4.88 9.38 -12.73
CA ARG A 183 -4.37 9.45 -14.11
C ARG A 183 -5.47 9.38 -15.18
N MET A 184 -6.62 8.79 -14.85
CA MET A 184 -7.83 8.80 -15.68
C MET A 184 -8.69 10.08 -15.50
N GLY A 185 -8.28 11.03 -14.66
CA GLY A 185 -8.99 12.29 -14.44
C GLY A 185 -10.04 12.24 -13.33
N HIS A 186 -10.03 11.21 -12.48
CA HIS A 186 -10.93 11.08 -11.33
C HIS A 186 -10.22 11.47 -10.02
N PRO A 187 -10.95 11.91 -8.98
CA PRO A 187 -10.37 12.06 -7.65
C PRO A 187 -9.83 10.73 -7.11
N PHE A 188 -8.80 10.80 -6.26
CA PHE A 188 -8.25 9.61 -5.61
C PHE A 188 -9.32 8.91 -4.74
N PRO A 189 -9.62 7.62 -5.01
CA PRO A 189 -10.82 6.96 -4.50
C PRO A 189 -10.78 6.64 -3.00
N PHE A 190 -9.60 6.58 -2.39
CA PHE A 190 -9.44 6.12 -1.01
C PHE A 190 -9.22 7.25 0.00
N ASN A 191 -9.60 8.48 -0.38
CA ASN A 191 -9.60 9.66 0.46
C ASN A 191 -10.83 9.73 1.36
N ARG A 192 -10.65 10.28 2.56
CA ARG A 192 -11.74 10.47 3.53
C ARG A 192 -12.74 11.53 3.06
N ASP A 193 -12.22 12.59 2.45
CA ASP A 193 -13.00 13.74 2.02
C ASP A 193 -13.15 13.62 0.49
N GLN A 194 -14.19 12.92 0.05
CA GLN A 194 -14.66 12.86 -1.33
C GLN A 194 -15.80 13.84 -1.55
#